data_AF-A0A9E2IEL2-F1
#
_entry.id   AF-A0A9E2IEL2-F1
#
_cell.length_a   1.000
_cell.length_b   1.000
_cell.length_c   1.000
_cell.angle_alpha   90.00
_cell.angle_beta   90.00
_cell.angle_gamma   90.00
#
_symmetry.space_group_name_H-M   'P 1'
#
loop_
_entity.id
_entity.type
_entity.pdbx_description
1 polymer ?
#
loop_
_entity_poly.entity_id
_entity_poly.type
_entity_poly.pdbx_seq_one_letter_code
_entity_poly.pdbx_strand_id
1 'polypeptide(L)' 'IKLLTNNPRKIIGLKGYGLKIIEKVSLEIEPGDKNKKYLNTKKYRLGHKLKKV' A
#
# COMPACT_ATOMS: atom_id res chain seq x y z
N ILE A 1 -15.50 -3.12 5.24
CA ILE A 1 -14.58 -3.82 4.30
C ILE A 1 -13.20 -3.92 4.93
N LYS A 2 -12.52 -5.08 4.80
CA LYS A 2 -11.09 -5.22 5.09
C LYS A 2 -10.30 -4.84 3.84
N LEU A 3 -9.46 -3.82 3.93
CA LEU A 3 -8.72 -3.29 2.78
C LEU A 3 -7.27 -3.80 2.80
N LEU A 4 -6.95 -4.61 1.80
CA LEU A 4 -5.57 -5.07 1.54
C LEU A 4 -4.82 -4.00 0.77
N THR A 5 -4.07 -3.14 1.46
CA THR A 5 -3.29 -2.10 0.79
C THR A 5 -2.13 -1.57 1.62
N ASN A 6 -1.03 -1.26 0.95
CA ASN A 6 0.09 -0.49 1.52
C ASN A 6 0.08 0.98 1.11
N ASN A 7 -0.87 1.38 0.25
CA ASN A 7 -0.99 2.74 -0.22
C ASN A 7 -1.95 3.54 0.67
N PRO A 8 -1.47 4.49 1.50
CA PRO A 8 -2.33 5.30 2.35
C PRO A 8 -3.30 6.20 1.56
N ARG A 9 -2.94 6.64 0.34
CA ARG A 9 -3.81 7.48 -0.49
C ARG A 9 -5.08 6.74 -0.93
N LYS A 10 -5.00 5.42 -1.11
CA LYS A 10 -6.16 4.59 -1.50
C LYS A 10 -7.21 4.52 -0.39
N ILE A 11 -6.80 4.63 0.87
CA ILE A 11 -7.70 4.70 2.03
C ILE A 11 -8.53 5.99 1.97
N ILE A 12 -7.86 7.13 1.75
CA ILE A 12 -8.51 8.45 1.69
C ILE A 12 -9.48 8.49 0.51
N GLY A 13 -9.07 8.02 -0.67
CA GLY A 13 -9.94 7.96 -1.84
C GLY A 13 -11.21 7.15 -1.59
N LEU A 14 -11.08 5.93 -1.05
CA LEU A 14 -12.24 5.06 -0.77
C LEU A 14 -13.17 5.62 0.31
N LYS A 15 -12.63 6.33 1.31
CA LYS A 15 -13.47 7.06 2.28
C LYS A 15 -14.32 8.14 1.60
N GLY A 16 -13.78 8.83 0.59
CA GLY A 16 -14.52 9.81 -0.21
C GLY A 16 -15.70 9.22 -0.99
N TYR A 17 -15.64 7.92 -1.31
CA TYR A 17 -16.75 7.18 -1.94
C TYR A 17 -17.77 6.62 -0.92
N GLY A 18 -17.69 6.99 0.36
CA GLY A 18 -18.59 6.49 1.41
C GLY A 18 -18.32 5.05 1.85
N LEU A 19 -17.20 4.44 1.42
CA LEU A 19 -16.86 3.07 1.81
C LEU A 19 -16.25 3.04 3.22
N LYS A 20 -16.91 2.32 4.13
CA LYS A 20 -16.41 2.10 5.50
C LYS A 20 -15.31 1.02 5.51
N ILE A 21 -14.06 1.49 5.61
CA ILE A 21 -12.89 0.63 5.84
C ILE A 21 -12.83 0.31 7.33
N ILE A 22 -12.98 -0.97 7.67
CA ILE A 22 -13.04 -1.46 9.05
C ILE A 22 -11.63 -1.84 9.53
N GLU A 23 -10.81 -2.36 8.62
CA GLU A 23 -9.48 -2.84 8.91
C GLU A 23 -8.56 -2.63 7.71
N LYS A 24 -7.29 -2.28 7.97
CA LYS A 24 -6.24 -2.23 6.96
C LYS A 24 -5.33 -3.43 7.16
N VAL A 25 -5.26 -4.29 6.15
CA VAL A 25 -4.33 -5.43 6.13
C VAL A 25 -3.16 -5.09 5.22
N SER A 26 -1.93 -5.18 5.75
CA SER A 26 -0.71 -4.92 4.98
C SER A 26 -0.52 -6.02 3.93
N LEU A 27 -0.25 -5.63 2.69
CA LEU A 27 -0.02 -6.55 1.57
C LEU A 27 1.46 -6.51 1.17
N GLU A 28 2.34 -7.00 2.04
CA GLU A 28 3.79 -6.96 1.80
C GLU A 28 4.30 -8.30 1.27
N ILE A 29 5.02 -8.23 0.16
CA ILE A 29 5.75 -9.36 -0.43
C ILE A 29 7.24 -9.06 -0.36
N GLU A 30 8.06 -10.11 -0.31
CA GLU A 30 9.50 -9.94 -0.37
C GLU A 30 9.93 -9.45 -1.75
N PRO A 31 10.78 -8.41 -1.82
CA PRO A 31 11.31 -7.97 -3.10
C PRO A 31 12.22 -9.04 -3.69
N GLY A 32 11.94 -9.42 -4.93
CA GLY A 32 12.91 -10.10 -5.78
C GLY A 32 13.68 -9.07 -6.64
N ASP A 33 14.72 -9.53 -7.33
CA ASP A 33 15.62 -8.66 -8.09
C ASP A 33 14.89 -7.81 -9.14
N LYS A 34 13.85 -8.36 -9.77
CA LYS A 34 13.07 -7.69 -10.81
C LYS A 34 12.13 -6.60 -10.27
N ASN A 35 11.65 -6.71 -9.03
CA ASN A 35 10.63 -5.81 -8.48
C ASN A 35 11.18 -4.85 -7.41
N LYS A 36 12.40 -5.05 -6.91
CA LYS A 36 13.04 -4.22 -5.87
C LYS A 36 13.05 -2.73 -6.22
N LYS A 37 13.47 -2.37 -7.43
CA LYS A 37 13.50 -0.96 -7.88
C LYS A 37 12.10 -0.34 -7.95
N TYR A 38 11.11 -1.12 -8.39
CA TYR A 38 9.72 -0.69 -8.45
C TYR A 38 9.15 -0.47 -7.04
N LEU A 39 9.36 -1.42 -6.13
CA LEU A 39 8.90 -1.33 -4.74
C LEU A 39 9.59 -0.18 -3.98
N ASN A 40 10.88 0.06 -4.24
CA ASN A 40 11.61 1.22 -3.70
C ASN A 40 11.01 2.53 -4.16
N THR A 41 10.70 2.64 -5.46
CA THR A 41 10.01 3.81 -6.01
C THR A 41 8.65 4.03 -5.34
N LYS A 42 7.89 2.95 -5.14
CA LYS A 42 6.59 3.00 -4.44
C LYS A 42 6.75 3.49 -3.00
N LYS A 43 7.77 3.03 -2.28
CA LYS A 43 8.05 3.43 -0.90
C LYS A 43 8.51 4.88 -0.80
N TYR A 44 9.64 5.20 -1.42
CA TYR A 44 10.33 6.47 -1.21
C TYR A 44 9.71 7.63 -2.00
N ARG A 45 9.25 7.39 -3.24
CA ARG A 45 8.71 8.48 -4.09
C ARG A 45 7.19 8.63 -3.98
N LEU A 46 6.47 7.54 -3.69
CA LEU A 46 4.99 7.54 -3.66
C LEU A 46 4.41 7.38 -2.25
N GLY A 47 5.25 7.28 -1.21
CA GLY A 47 4.83 7.25 0.19
C GLY A 47 4.12 5.95 0.60
N HIS A 48 4.37 4.84 -0.11
CA HIS A 48 3.81 3.54 0.27
C HIS A 48 4.45 3.04 1.58
N LYS A 49 3.63 2.47 2.46
CA LYS A 49 4.10 1.85 3.71
C LYS A 49 4.54 0.41 3.42
N LEU A 50 5.80 0.23 3.05
CA LEU A 50 6.43 -1.07 2.78
C LEU A 50 7.61 -1.28 3.74
N LYS A 51 7.59 -2.32 4.59
CA LYS A 51 8.69 -2.61 5.51
C LYS A 51 9.80 -3.44 4.86
N LYS A 52 9.44 -4.42 4.03
CA LYS A 52 10.36 -5.40 3.42
C LYS A 52 11.22 -4.90 2.25
N VAL A 53 11.22 -3.60 1.94
CA VAL A 53 11.88 -3.00 0.76
C VAL A 53 12.91 -1.98 1.17
#